data_AF-A0A1Y3BPY8-F1
#
_entry.id   AF-A0A1Y3BPY8-F1
#
_cell.length_a   1.000
_cell.length_b   1.000
_cell.length_c   1.000
_cell.angle_alpha   90.00
_cell.angle_beta   90.00
_cell.angle_gamma   90.00
#
_symmetry.space_group_name_H-M   'P 1'
#
loop_
_entity.id
_entity.type
_entity.pdbx_description
1 polymer ?
#
loop_
_entity_poly.entity_id
_entity_poly.type
_entity_poly.pdbx_seq_one_letter_code
_entity_poly.pdbx_strand_id
1 'polypeptide(L)'
;TLITGLIAFVILCTIIEFYNINYDRTTAKNNLKLGNVMFQHDLIMKPNLFLYSFSMITNSRSLFKHSRFSSLDSMKFLFIIYIHLYNYFNLQSTIGYVSLKRIFTTYPALSMRSDRYTWFRTTLPFEPIFIISGLVVGFNIHQKLKGSFSKNSYLLYVARLWAQFATTFIGSMLFIYLLPVMNRAPVWENGMSWLDGCLNPQIILNGLLFISNYNVQMGSMGGRHAPILPVCNPPTWMTSALIQLLVIAPIIVYIAYNLSKRGAYIYFMTIIIIGFLLNLLPFVLFGIKPDVHFLEFDTIYETILSHSWYRYGTQAYIGCFLMGIMAGYLLVDFKILLRFEIETTVLVVSFILIQISIAVNNVFWRLDRPPSLILSLTWYTLIRFLGSVGFTGIFFLIASNRCSLFNRFLEWTPLRSISRLAYSYFMVHIMVVFYRIFSTKDVQSMTDSMMLQNFIIDVMFTLLLAYLF
;
A
#
# COMPACT_ATOMS: atom_id res chain seq x y z
N THR A 1 -11.24 5.72 -28.79
CA THR A 1 -11.74 7.10 -28.63
C THR A 1 -11.43 7.69 -27.26
N LEU A 2 -11.78 7.02 -26.15
CA LEU A 2 -11.46 7.49 -24.78
C LEU A 2 -9.94 7.57 -24.48
N ILE A 3 -9.16 6.57 -24.93
CA ILE A 3 -7.71 6.47 -24.69
C ILE A 3 -6.93 7.58 -25.41
N THR A 4 -7.20 7.80 -26.69
CA THR A 4 -6.64 8.93 -27.45
C THR A 4 -7.04 10.27 -26.83
N GLY A 5 -8.26 10.39 -26.30
CA GLY A 5 -8.72 11.56 -25.58
C GLY A 5 -7.93 11.84 -24.29
N LEU A 6 -7.58 10.79 -23.53
CA LEU A 6 -6.85 10.92 -22.27
C LEU A 6 -5.34 11.17 -22.46
N ILE A 7 -4.70 10.53 -23.45
CA ILE A 7 -3.31 10.84 -23.82
C ILE A 7 -3.22 12.28 -24.34
N ALA A 8 -4.16 12.68 -25.21
CA ALA A 8 -4.25 14.06 -25.67
C ALA A 8 -4.48 15.03 -24.51
N PHE A 9 -5.27 14.65 -23.49
CA PHE A 9 -5.50 15.46 -22.30
C PHE A 9 -4.22 15.67 -21.45
N VAL A 10 -3.43 14.62 -21.21
CA VAL A 10 -2.15 14.74 -20.47
C VAL A 10 -1.14 15.60 -21.23
N ILE A 11 -1.03 15.40 -22.55
CA ILE A 11 -0.18 16.21 -23.43
C ILE A 11 -0.66 17.67 -23.40
N LEU A 12 -1.96 17.90 -23.53
CA LEU A 12 -2.58 19.23 -23.49
C LEU A 12 -2.32 19.93 -22.14
N CYS A 13 -2.51 19.26 -21.01
CA CYS A 13 -2.19 19.79 -19.68
C CYS A 13 -0.72 20.20 -19.55
N THR A 14 0.20 19.39 -20.10
CA THR A 14 1.64 19.67 -20.10
C THR A 14 1.98 20.87 -20.99
N ILE A 15 1.37 20.98 -22.17
CA ILE A 15 1.52 22.12 -23.09
C ILE A 15 0.97 23.41 -22.46
N ILE A 16 -0.20 23.35 -21.81
CA ILE A 16 -0.81 24.48 -21.11
C ILE A 16 0.11 24.99 -19.99
N GLU A 17 0.70 24.10 -19.19
CA GLU A 17 1.65 24.51 -18.15
C GLU A 17 2.92 25.13 -18.75
N PHE A 18 3.49 24.50 -19.78
CA PHE A 18 4.67 25.03 -20.46
C PHE A 18 4.42 26.44 -21.03
N TYR A 19 3.25 26.65 -21.64
CA TYR A 19 2.84 27.96 -22.13
C TYR A 19 2.68 28.98 -21.01
N ASN A 20 2.01 28.62 -19.91
CA ASN A 20 1.83 29.52 -18.76
C ASN A 20 3.16 29.88 -18.08
N ILE A 21 4.11 28.95 -17.93
CA ILE A 21 5.44 29.21 -17.39
C ILE A 21 6.22 30.20 -18.27
N ASN A 22 6.13 30.05 -19.59
CA ASN A 22 6.83 30.93 -20.53
C ASN A 22 6.13 32.29 -20.66
N TYR A 23 4.80 32.33 -20.60
CA TYR A 23 4.00 33.54 -20.59
C TYR A 23 4.28 34.38 -19.33
N ASP A 24 4.30 33.75 -18.15
CA ASP A 24 4.69 34.41 -16.89
C ASP A 24 6.14 34.90 -16.94
N ARG A 25 7.08 34.19 -17.59
CA ARG A 25 8.45 34.67 -17.78
C ARG A 25 8.53 35.92 -18.68
N THR A 26 7.63 36.07 -19.65
CA THR A 26 7.59 37.25 -20.53
C THR A 26 6.92 38.47 -19.87
N THR A 27 5.97 38.29 -18.96
CA THR A 27 5.35 39.37 -18.17
C THR A 27 6.08 39.68 -16.85
N ALA A 28 6.89 38.76 -16.33
CA ALA A 28 7.69 38.90 -15.09
C ALA A 28 8.94 39.78 -15.21
N LYS A 29 9.11 40.56 -16.28
CA LYS A 29 10.13 41.63 -16.28
C LYS A 29 9.74 42.83 -15.43
N ASN A 30 8.47 42.95 -15.00
CA ASN A 30 8.00 44.14 -14.27
C ASN A 30 7.31 43.92 -12.93
N ASN A 31 7.15 42.70 -12.39
CA ASN A 31 6.76 42.49 -10.98
C ASN A 31 6.63 40.99 -10.69
N LEU A 32 7.61 40.31 -10.08
CA LEU A 32 7.36 38.94 -9.59
C LEU A 32 8.31 38.48 -8.48
N LYS A 33 7.92 38.75 -7.22
CA LYS A 33 8.06 37.80 -6.11
C LYS A 33 6.85 36.86 -6.16
N LEU A 34 6.98 35.71 -6.80
CA LEU A 34 6.01 34.60 -6.81
C LEU A 34 6.82 33.32 -7.05
N GLY A 35 6.69 32.22 -6.33
CA GLY A 35 5.97 31.89 -5.12
C GLY A 35 6.60 30.59 -4.63
N ASN A 36 7.00 30.60 -3.36
CA ASN A 36 7.28 29.37 -2.62
C ASN A 36 6.03 28.49 -2.58
N VAL A 37 6.22 27.23 -2.16
CA VAL A 37 5.15 26.31 -1.69
C VAL A 37 4.38 25.60 -2.82
N MET A 38 4.63 24.31 -3.07
CA MET A 38 3.63 23.34 -2.61
C MET A 38 4.28 22.03 -2.17
N PHE A 39 4.51 21.94 -0.86
CA PHE A 39 4.31 20.75 -0.06
C PHE A 39 3.74 21.35 1.23
N GLN A 40 2.53 20.94 1.59
CA GLN A 40 1.90 21.18 2.89
C GLN A 40 1.44 22.59 3.33
N HIS A 41 1.74 23.71 2.66
CA HIS A 41 1.37 25.03 3.22
C HIS A 41 0.23 25.87 2.60
N ASP A 42 -0.29 25.56 1.41
CA ASP A 42 -1.40 26.36 0.85
C ASP A 42 -2.70 25.57 0.64
N LEU A 43 -3.71 25.96 1.40
CA LEU A 43 -5.06 25.38 1.44
C LEU A 43 -6.03 26.02 0.43
N ILE A 44 -5.54 26.67 -0.62
CA ILE A 44 -6.37 27.27 -1.67
C ILE A 44 -5.93 26.72 -3.03
N MET A 45 -6.75 25.87 -3.66
CA MET A 45 -6.54 25.50 -5.07
C MET A 45 -7.11 26.60 -5.96
N LYS A 46 -6.28 27.13 -6.87
CA LYS A 46 -6.77 27.72 -8.10
C LYS A 46 -7.14 26.59 -9.08
N PRO A 47 -8.17 26.72 -9.93
CA PRO A 47 -8.61 25.68 -10.87
C PRO A 47 -7.49 25.13 -11.78
N ASN A 48 -6.45 25.93 -12.06
CA ASN A 48 -5.28 25.48 -12.84
C ASN A 48 -4.48 24.36 -12.17
N LEU A 49 -4.59 24.17 -10.85
CA LEU A 49 -3.81 23.19 -10.11
C LEU A 49 -4.26 21.74 -10.33
N PHE A 50 -5.53 21.53 -10.68
CA PHE A 50 -6.03 20.22 -11.07
C PHE A 50 -5.38 19.76 -12.38
N LEU A 51 -5.29 20.66 -13.37
CA LEU A 51 -4.61 20.40 -14.65
C LEU A 51 -3.11 20.16 -14.44
N TYR A 52 -2.46 20.91 -13.55
CA TYR A 52 -1.03 20.71 -13.22
C TYR A 52 -0.73 19.39 -12.50
N SER A 53 -1.73 18.74 -11.92
CA SER A 53 -1.56 17.39 -11.34
C SER A 53 -1.27 16.34 -12.41
N PHE A 54 -1.67 16.61 -13.67
CA PHE A 54 -1.43 15.75 -14.83
C PHE A 54 -0.22 16.18 -15.68
N SER A 55 0.54 17.20 -15.26
CA SER A 55 1.67 17.71 -16.03
C SER A 55 3.00 17.10 -15.61
N MET A 56 3.80 16.72 -16.61
CA MET A 56 5.14 16.15 -16.37
C MET A 56 6.12 17.14 -15.74
N ILE A 57 5.96 18.45 -15.97
CA ILE A 57 6.88 19.48 -15.45
C ILE A 57 6.70 19.64 -13.93
N THR A 58 5.46 19.83 -13.48
CA THR A 58 5.13 19.90 -12.06
C THR A 58 5.49 18.60 -11.36
N ASN A 59 5.17 17.44 -11.94
CA ASN A 59 5.48 16.14 -11.35
C ASN A 59 6.99 15.90 -11.24
N SER A 60 7.79 16.26 -12.24
CA SER A 60 9.26 16.11 -12.19
C SER A 60 9.91 17.00 -11.13
N ARG A 61 9.44 18.26 -10.99
CA ARG A 61 9.92 19.14 -9.91
C ARG A 61 9.50 18.63 -8.53
N SER A 62 8.31 18.02 -8.44
CA SER A 62 7.82 17.43 -7.21
C SER A 62 8.64 16.21 -6.78
N LEU A 63 9.40 15.53 -7.66
CA LEU A 63 10.24 14.38 -7.28
C LEU A 63 11.48 14.75 -6.46
N PHE A 64 12.06 15.94 -6.64
CA PHE A 64 13.34 16.30 -6.01
C PHE A 64 13.24 17.16 -4.76
N LYS A 65 12.04 17.65 -4.42
CA LYS A 65 11.81 18.50 -3.25
C LYS A 65 12.11 17.80 -1.91
N HIS A 66 12.40 18.53 -0.84
CA HIS A 66 12.57 17.94 0.50
C HIS A 66 11.21 17.86 1.23
N SER A 67 10.91 16.73 1.88
CA SER A 67 9.79 16.59 2.84
C SER A 67 10.34 16.34 4.24
N ARG A 68 9.58 16.69 5.29
CA ARG A 68 10.00 16.48 6.69
C ARG A 68 10.15 15.00 7.06
N PHE A 69 9.33 14.14 6.46
CA PHE A 69 9.31 12.70 6.71
C PHE A 69 9.86 11.90 5.53
N SER A 70 10.84 12.44 4.80
CA SER A 70 11.43 11.77 3.63
C SER A 70 11.93 10.36 3.93
N SER A 71 12.48 10.14 5.13
CA SER A 71 13.00 8.83 5.56
C SER A 71 11.88 7.80 5.71
N LEU A 72 10.71 8.21 6.19
CA LEU A 72 9.52 7.35 6.26
C LEU A 72 8.92 7.08 4.88
N ASP A 73 8.93 8.07 3.98
CA ASP A 73 8.49 7.87 2.59
C ASP A 73 9.36 6.82 1.89
N SER A 74 10.69 6.92 2.03
CA SER A 74 11.64 5.91 1.55
C SER A 74 11.44 4.54 2.18
N MET A 75 11.20 4.48 3.50
CA MET A 75 10.95 3.21 4.19
C MET A 75 9.66 2.54 3.69
N LYS A 76 8.58 3.31 3.52
CA LYS A 76 7.32 2.83 2.95
C LYS A 76 7.53 2.28 1.54
N PHE A 77 8.34 2.94 0.72
CA PHE A 77 8.67 2.45 -0.62
C PHE A 77 9.46 1.13 -0.59
N LEU A 78 10.43 0.98 0.32
CA LEU A 78 11.15 -0.29 0.51
C LEU A 78 10.20 -1.42 0.94
N PHE A 79 9.23 -1.15 1.82
CA PHE A 79 8.20 -2.13 2.17
C PHE A 79 7.29 -2.48 0.99
N ILE A 80 6.98 -1.53 0.11
CA ILE A 80 6.22 -1.80 -1.12
C ILE A 80 7.02 -2.74 -2.05
N ILE A 81 8.31 -2.46 -2.27
CA ILE A 81 9.20 -3.38 -3.01
C ILE A 81 9.22 -4.76 -2.34
N TYR A 82 9.30 -4.81 -1.02
CA TYR A 82 9.32 -6.07 -0.27
C TYR A 82 7.99 -6.84 -0.36
N ILE A 83 6.83 -6.17 -0.29
CA ILE A 83 5.52 -6.79 -0.55
C ILE A 83 5.48 -7.38 -1.95
N HIS A 84 6.05 -6.69 -2.92
CA HIS A 84 6.09 -7.16 -4.29
C HIS A 84 7.01 -8.36 -4.46
N LEU A 85 8.16 -8.37 -3.78
CA LEU A 85 9.04 -9.54 -3.71
C LEU A 85 8.36 -10.73 -3.02
N TYR A 86 7.69 -10.47 -1.90
CA TYR A 86 6.83 -11.44 -1.19
C TYR A 86 5.78 -12.03 -2.13
N ASN A 87 5.04 -11.18 -2.84
CA ASN A 87 4.05 -11.62 -3.82
C ASN A 87 4.73 -12.32 -4.99
N TYR A 88 5.92 -11.94 -5.40
CA TYR A 88 6.63 -12.59 -6.49
C TYR A 88 6.93 -14.06 -6.16
N PHE A 89 7.39 -14.33 -4.93
CA PHE A 89 7.63 -15.70 -4.45
C PHE A 89 6.34 -16.47 -4.14
N ASN A 90 5.32 -15.83 -3.56
CA ASN A 90 4.05 -16.50 -3.22
C ASN A 90 3.10 -16.61 -4.41
N LEU A 91 2.79 -15.52 -5.11
CA LEU A 91 1.83 -15.45 -6.21
C LEU A 91 2.26 -16.32 -7.40
N GLN A 92 3.54 -16.35 -7.76
CA GLN A 92 4.00 -17.26 -8.82
C GLN A 92 3.89 -18.72 -8.37
N SER A 93 4.09 -18.99 -7.08
CA SER A 93 3.84 -20.33 -6.54
C SER A 93 2.35 -20.70 -6.53
N THR A 94 1.45 -19.76 -6.24
CA THR A 94 0.01 -19.99 -6.18
C THR A 94 -0.65 -20.04 -7.57
N ILE A 95 -0.39 -19.07 -8.46
CA ILE A 95 -0.93 -19.05 -9.83
C ILE A 95 -0.31 -20.18 -10.66
N GLY A 96 0.98 -20.46 -10.49
CA GLY A 96 1.64 -21.57 -11.18
C GLY A 96 1.07 -22.93 -10.78
N TYR A 97 0.73 -23.11 -9.50
CA TYR A 97 0.16 -24.34 -8.97
C TYR A 97 -1.32 -24.52 -9.30
N VAL A 98 -2.13 -23.46 -9.20
CA VAL A 98 -3.59 -23.52 -9.38
C VAL A 98 -4.01 -23.42 -10.85
N SER A 99 -3.39 -22.54 -11.64
CA SER A 99 -3.89 -22.18 -12.97
C SER A 99 -3.10 -22.80 -14.11
N LEU A 100 -1.80 -23.04 -13.94
CA LEU A 100 -0.93 -23.41 -15.07
C LEU A 100 -0.36 -24.84 -15.01
N LYS A 101 -0.46 -25.56 -13.87
CA LYS A 101 -0.18 -26.98 -13.54
C LYS A 101 1.03 -27.72 -14.18
N ARG A 102 1.67 -27.19 -15.22
CA ARG A 102 2.69 -27.78 -16.10
C ARG A 102 3.73 -26.76 -16.59
N ILE A 103 3.47 -25.45 -16.51
CA ILE A 103 4.42 -24.41 -16.98
C ILE A 103 5.47 -24.07 -15.91
N PHE A 104 5.12 -24.23 -14.63
CA PHE A 104 6.01 -23.95 -13.50
C PHE A 104 6.15 -25.19 -12.63
N THR A 105 7.23 -25.93 -12.83
CA THR A 105 7.55 -27.13 -12.05
C THR A 105 8.42 -26.79 -10.83
N THR A 106 8.45 -27.70 -9.85
CA THR A 106 9.40 -27.77 -8.71
C THR A 106 9.37 -26.67 -7.63
N TYR A 107 9.14 -25.40 -7.96
CA TYR A 107 9.32 -24.28 -7.02
C TYR A 107 8.28 -24.16 -5.88
N PRO A 108 6.95 -24.34 -6.11
CA PRO A 108 5.96 -24.13 -5.05
C PRO A 108 6.13 -25.07 -3.85
N ALA A 109 6.54 -26.31 -4.09
CA ALA A 109 6.81 -27.26 -3.03
C ALA A 109 8.10 -26.93 -2.25
N LEU A 110 9.12 -26.39 -2.92
CA LEU A 110 10.39 -25.96 -2.31
C LEU A 110 10.19 -24.70 -1.46
N SER A 111 9.44 -23.71 -1.95
CA SER A 111 9.17 -22.45 -1.22
C SER A 111 8.36 -22.68 0.05
N MET A 112 7.39 -23.60 0.00
CA MET A 112 6.57 -23.97 1.16
C MET A 112 7.34 -24.80 2.19
N ARG A 113 8.27 -25.67 1.76
CA ARG A 113 8.99 -26.61 2.67
C ARG A 113 10.31 -26.07 3.23
N SER A 114 10.98 -25.13 2.57
CA SER A 114 12.33 -24.70 2.98
C SER A 114 12.30 -23.50 3.93
N ASP A 115 13.01 -23.62 5.06
CA ASP A 115 13.19 -22.53 6.04
C ASP A 115 13.93 -21.31 5.48
N ARG A 116 14.58 -21.46 4.32
CA ARG A 116 15.25 -20.36 3.61
C ARG A 116 14.28 -19.25 3.18
N TYR A 117 12.98 -19.53 3.07
CA TYR A 117 11.97 -18.56 2.66
C TYR A 117 11.18 -17.96 3.83
N THR A 118 11.68 -18.08 5.07
CA THR A 118 11.03 -17.63 6.31
C THR A 118 10.52 -16.19 6.26
N TRP A 119 11.31 -15.27 5.71
CA TRP A 119 10.92 -13.88 5.54
C TRP A 119 9.88 -13.70 4.42
N PHE A 120 10.01 -14.45 3.32
CA PHE A 120 9.09 -14.38 2.19
C PHE A 120 7.73 -15.07 2.44
N ARG A 121 7.53 -15.77 3.55
CA ARG A 121 6.24 -16.40 3.92
C ARG A 121 5.39 -15.54 4.85
N THR A 122 5.90 -14.44 5.39
CA THR A 122 5.15 -13.59 6.33
C THR A 122 4.24 -12.58 5.66
N THR A 123 3.04 -12.40 6.22
CA THR A 123 2.05 -11.38 5.83
C THR A 123 2.23 -10.05 6.56
N LEU A 124 3.20 -9.97 7.47
CA LEU A 124 3.65 -8.74 8.15
C LEU A 124 4.19 -7.56 7.29
N PRO A 125 4.50 -7.71 5.98
CA PRO A 125 4.99 -6.60 5.16
C PRO A 125 3.98 -5.46 4.93
N PHE A 126 2.67 -5.69 5.11
CA PHE A 126 1.62 -4.71 4.81
C PHE A 126 1.42 -3.69 5.93
N GLU A 127 1.55 -4.12 7.19
CA GLU A 127 1.35 -3.37 8.42
C GLU A 127 2.21 -2.09 8.47
N PRO A 128 3.51 -2.14 8.10
CA PRO A 128 4.34 -0.95 7.96
C PRO A 128 3.72 0.20 7.17
N ILE A 129 3.03 -0.10 6.07
CA ILE A 129 2.43 0.94 5.22
C ILE A 129 1.34 1.69 5.98
N PHE A 130 0.49 0.95 6.69
CA PHE A 130 -0.59 1.53 7.48
C PHE A 130 -0.06 2.29 8.71
N ILE A 131 0.96 1.77 9.39
CA ILE A 131 1.59 2.44 10.53
C ILE A 131 2.24 3.76 10.09
N ILE A 132 3.05 3.75 9.03
CA ILE A 132 3.71 4.96 8.50
C ILE A 132 2.67 5.99 8.08
N SER A 133 1.62 5.56 7.37
CA SER A 133 0.54 6.46 6.92
C SER A 133 -0.21 7.08 8.11
N GLY A 134 -0.55 6.27 9.12
CA GLY A 134 -1.17 6.73 10.35
C GLY A 134 -0.28 7.75 11.10
N LEU A 135 1.03 7.50 11.19
CA LEU A 135 1.99 8.38 11.85
C LEU A 135 2.06 9.75 11.18
N VAL A 136 2.27 9.77 9.86
CA VAL A 136 2.37 11.03 9.10
C VAL A 136 1.08 11.84 9.22
N VAL A 137 -0.08 11.18 9.12
CA VAL A 137 -1.39 11.84 9.17
C VAL A 137 -1.74 12.30 10.58
N GLY A 138 -1.53 11.46 11.60
CA GLY A 138 -1.73 11.81 13.01
C GLY A 138 -0.90 13.03 13.41
N PHE A 139 0.37 13.07 13.00
CA PHE A 139 1.26 14.21 13.21
C PHE A 139 0.72 15.48 12.55
N ASN A 140 0.43 15.42 11.24
CA ASN A 140 0.02 16.60 10.47
C ASN A 140 -1.32 17.17 10.94
N ILE A 141 -2.29 16.31 11.27
CA ILE A 141 -3.60 16.75 11.76
C ILE A 141 -3.46 17.39 13.13
N HIS A 142 -2.71 16.77 14.05
CA HIS A 142 -2.49 17.33 15.38
C HIS A 142 -1.79 18.70 15.30
N GLN A 143 -0.78 18.85 14.45
CA GLN A 143 -0.17 20.17 14.23
C GLN A 143 -1.16 21.23 13.72
N LYS A 144 -2.05 20.86 12.79
CA LYS A 144 -3.05 21.78 12.24
C LYS A 144 -4.12 22.16 13.26
N LEU A 145 -4.51 21.24 14.13
CA LEU A 145 -5.48 21.50 15.21
C LEU A 145 -4.98 22.57 16.19
N LYS A 146 -3.67 22.68 16.41
CA LYS A 146 -3.08 23.76 17.23
C LYS A 146 -3.14 25.16 16.58
N GLY A 147 -3.29 25.24 15.26
CA GLY A 147 -3.26 26.51 14.51
C GLY A 147 -4.65 27.07 14.16
N SER A 148 -5.47 26.27 13.46
CA SER A 148 -6.92 26.47 13.27
C SER A 148 -7.44 25.35 12.35
N PHE A 149 -8.33 24.47 12.82
CA PHE A 149 -8.96 23.44 11.99
C PHE A 149 -10.45 23.75 11.84
N SER A 150 -10.90 24.07 10.62
CA SER A 150 -12.30 24.34 10.31
C SER A 150 -12.96 23.13 9.62
N LYS A 151 -14.30 23.03 9.65
CA LYS A 151 -15.05 21.98 8.92
C LYS A 151 -14.74 21.98 7.42
N ASN A 152 -14.57 23.14 6.81
CA ASN A 152 -14.19 23.28 5.40
C ASN A 152 -12.79 22.67 5.12
N SER A 153 -11.91 22.65 6.13
CA SER A 153 -10.58 22.04 6.03
C SER A 153 -10.65 20.51 5.93
N TYR A 154 -11.69 19.88 6.51
CA TYR A 154 -11.91 18.44 6.41
C TYR A 154 -12.40 18.01 5.02
N LEU A 155 -13.44 18.66 4.50
CA LEU A 155 -13.95 18.34 3.15
C LEU A 155 -12.88 18.54 2.07
N LEU A 156 -12.11 19.63 2.19
CA LEU A 156 -11.00 19.89 1.30
C LEU A 156 -9.88 18.85 1.43
N TYR A 157 -9.62 18.35 2.64
CA TYR A 157 -8.67 17.26 2.87
C TYR A 157 -9.12 15.98 2.15
N VAL A 158 -10.39 15.58 2.31
CA VAL A 158 -10.94 14.38 1.65
C VAL A 158 -10.94 14.51 0.14
N ALA A 159 -11.33 15.67 -0.41
CA ALA A 159 -11.32 15.90 -1.86
C ALA A 159 -9.90 15.82 -2.45
N ARG A 160 -8.90 16.36 -1.74
CA ARG A 160 -7.49 16.28 -2.16
C ARG A 160 -6.96 14.85 -2.10
N LEU A 161 -7.30 14.13 -1.03
CA LEU A 161 -6.97 12.72 -0.89
C LEU A 161 -7.54 11.93 -2.07
N TRP A 162 -8.85 12.08 -2.34
CA TRP A 162 -9.50 11.40 -3.45
C TRP A 162 -8.83 11.72 -4.79
N ALA A 163 -8.59 12.99 -5.10
CA ALA A 163 -7.98 13.40 -6.36
C ALA A 163 -6.59 12.78 -6.55
N GLN A 164 -5.75 12.80 -5.52
CA GLN A 164 -4.41 12.21 -5.56
C GLN A 164 -4.47 10.72 -5.90
N PHE A 165 -5.29 9.94 -5.20
CA PHE A 165 -5.35 8.51 -5.42
C PHE A 165 -6.08 8.14 -6.73
N ALA A 166 -7.10 8.92 -7.10
CA ALA A 166 -7.89 8.69 -8.32
C ALA A 166 -7.04 8.88 -9.58
N THR A 167 -6.13 9.87 -9.61
CA THR A 167 -5.25 10.09 -10.77
C THR A 167 -4.42 8.85 -11.12
N THR A 168 -3.69 8.30 -10.16
CA THR A 168 -2.89 7.09 -10.34
C THR A 168 -3.76 5.86 -10.63
N PHE A 169 -4.94 5.74 -10.01
CA PHE A 169 -5.87 4.67 -10.34
C PHE A 169 -6.28 4.72 -11.81
N ILE A 170 -6.68 5.89 -12.31
CA ILE A 170 -7.05 6.09 -13.72
C ILE A 170 -5.87 5.75 -14.63
N GLY A 171 -4.65 6.20 -14.29
CA GLY A 171 -3.43 5.84 -15.02
C GLY A 171 -3.21 4.33 -15.10
N SER A 172 -3.35 3.63 -13.96
CA SER A 172 -3.24 2.16 -13.92
C SER A 172 -4.32 1.46 -14.76
N MET A 173 -5.54 2.00 -14.79
CA MET A 173 -6.62 1.45 -15.61
C MET A 173 -6.36 1.63 -17.10
N LEU A 174 -5.78 2.75 -17.51
CA LEU A 174 -5.37 2.96 -18.89
C LEU A 174 -4.38 1.88 -19.35
N PHE A 175 -3.40 1.56 -18.51
CA PHE A 175 -2.46 0.49 -18.81
C PHE A 175 -3.16 -0.87 -18.96
N ILE A 176 -4.11 -1.20 -18.06
CA ILE A 176 -4.90 -2.43 -18.16
C ILE A 176 -5.65 -2.53 -19.48
N TYR A 177 -6.31 -1.46 -19.93
CA TYR A 177 -7.04 -1.45 -21.20
C TYR A 177 -6.12 -1.53 -22.43
N LEU A 178 -4.84 -1.21 -22.29
CA LEU A 178 -3.85 -1.37 -23.36
C LEU A 178 -3.31 -2.81 -23.43
N LEU A 179 -3.34 -3.60 -22.36
CA LEU A 179 -2.78 -4.95 -22.35
C LEU A 179 -3.30 -5.83 -23.52
N PRO A 180 -4.61 -5.93 -23.82
CA PRO A 180 -5.11 -6.82 -24.88
C PRO A 180 -4.49 -6.64 -26.26
N VAL A 181 -3.98 -5.44 -26.57
CA VAL A 181 -3.37 -5.14 -27.87
C VAL A 181 -1.84 -5.32 -27.89
N MET A 182 -1.20 -5.59 -26.74
CA MET A 182 0.26 -5.62 -26.63
C MET A 182 0.90 -6.96 -26.97
N ASN A 183 0.20 -8.09 -26.82
CA ASN A 183 0.78 -9.41 -27.08
C ASN A 183 -0.28 -10.45 -27.53
N ARG A 184 0.18 -11.60 -28.05
CA ARG A 184 -0.62 -12.76 -28.47
C ARG A 184 0.12 -14.07 -28.17
N ALA A 185 0.65 -14.21 -26.96
CA ALA A 185 1.36 -15.41 -26.52
C ALA A 185 0.39 -16.60 -26.26
N PRO A 186 0.88 -17.85 -26.21
CA PRO A 186 0.01 -19.04 -26.09
C PRO A 186 -0.86 -19.08 -24.83
N VAL A 187 -0.38 -18.49 -23.73
CA VAL A 187 -1.14 -18.38 -22.46
C VAL A 187 -1.82 -17.02 -22.29
N TRP A 188 -1.71 -16.14 -23.28
CA TRP A 188 -2.19 -14.76 -23.22
C TRP A 188 -3.71 -14.71 -23.04
N GLU A 189 -4.48 -15.44 -23.83
CA GLU A 189 -5.95 -15.40 -23.75
C GLU A 189 -6.46 -15.91 -22.39
N ASN A 190 -5.92 -17.03 -21.89
CA ASN A 190 -6.23 -17.54 -20.56
C ASN A 190 -5.80 -16.58 -19.45
N GLY A 191 -4.64 -15.96 -19.63
CA GLY A 191 -4.08 -14.96 -18.74
C GLY A 191 -4.78 -13.61 -18.79
N MET A 192 -5.69 -13.38 -19.72
CA MET A 192 -6.44 -12.14 -19.85
C MET A 192 -7.87 -12.27 -19.34
N SER A 193 -8.31 -13.47 -18.93
CA SER A 193 -9.65 -13.68 -18.34
C SER A 193 -9.87 -12.91 -17.03
N TRP A 194 -8.81 -12.49 -16.31
CA TRP A 194 -8.97 -11.60 -15.14
C TRP A 194 -9.49 -10.21 -15.54
N LEU A 195 -9.32 -9.81 -16.81
CA LEU A 195 -9.88 -8.56 -17.33
C LEU A 195 -11.40 -8.60 -17.46
N ASP A 196 -12.03 -9.77 -17.36
CA ASP A 196 -13.50 -9.85 -17.35
C ASP A 196 -14.07 -9.05 -16.17
N GLY A 197 -13.34 -8.98 -15.05
CA GLY A 197 -13.67 -8.10 -13.91
C GLY A 197 -13.57 -6.60 -14.25
N CYS A 198 -12.78 -6.23 -15.26
CA CYS A 198 -12.62 -4.86 -15.75
C CYS A 198 -13.65 -4.45 -16.80
N LEU A 199 -14.51 -5.37 -17.27
CA LEU A 199 -15.61 -5.06 -18.19
C LEU A 199 -16.85 -4.55 -17.44
N ASN A 200 -16.96 -4.86 -16.14
CA ASN A 200 -18.09 -4.43 -15.33
C ASN A 200 -17.91 -2.98 -14.83
N PRO A 201 -18.76 -2.03 -15.26
CA PRO A 201 -18.63 -0.62 -14.85
C PRO A 201 -18.78 -0.43 -13.33
N GLN A 202 -19.53 -1.30 -12.64
CA GLN A 202 -19.68 -1.23 -11.19
C GLN A 202 -18.36 -1.55 -10.46
N ILE A 203 -17.57 -2.50 -10.97
CA ILE A 203 -16.28 -2.86 -10.36
C ILE A 203 -15.28 -1.71 -10.52
N ILE A 204 -15.27 -1.06 -11.68
CA ILE A 204 -14.44 0.13 -11.93
C ILE A 204 -14.86 1.29 -11.02
N LEU A 205 -16.17 1.54 -10.93
CA LEU A 205 -16.71 2.58 -10.06
C LEU A 205 -16.34 2.33 -8.59
N ASN A 206 -16.43 1.08 -8.12
CA ASN A 206 -16.04 0.71 -6.77
C ASN A 206 -14.52 0.90 -6.53
N GLY A 207 -13.70 0.76 -7.57
CA GLY A 207 -12.27 1.12 -7.55
C GLY A 207 -12.06 2.64 -7.38
N LEU A 208 -12.76 3.46 -8.17
CA LEU A 208 -12.71 4.94 -8.09
C LEU A 208 -13.27 5.50 -6.78
N LEU A 209 -14.27 4.84 -6.21
CA LEU A 209 -14.86 5.18 -4.91
C LEU A 209 -14.06 4.60 -3.73
N PHE A 210 -12.99 3.84 -4.00
CA PHE A 210 -12.13 3.24 -2.97
C PHE A 210 -12.89 2.36 -1.97
N ILE A 211 -13.78 1.52 -2.51
CA ILE A 211 -14.55 0.51 -1.77
C ILE A 211 -14.32 -0.91 -2.32
N SER A 212 -13.30 -1.07 -3.18
CA SER A 212 -13.02 -2.34 -3.86
C SER A 212 -12.67 -3.50 -2.92
N ASN A 213 -12.15 -3.22 -1.72
CA ASN A 213 -11.90 -4.23 -0.69
C ASN A 213 -13.17 -4.95 -0.21
N TYR A 214 -14.35 -4.30 -0.27
CA TYR A 214 -15.63 -4.93 0.08
C TYR A 214 -16.16 -5.84 -1.04
N ASN A 215 -15.88 -5.53 -2.31
CA ASN A 215 -16.19 -6.43 -3.43
C ASN A 215 -15.49 -7.77 -3.25
N VAL A 216 -14.27 -7.73 -2.72
CA VAL A 216 -13.45 -8.91 -2.43
C VAL A 216 -14.02 -9.76 -1.30
N GLN A 217 -14.75 -9.15 -0.36
CA GLN A 217 -15.38 -9.84 0.76
C GLN A 217 -16.78 -10.37 0.42
N MET A 218 -17.51 -9.71 -0.48
CA MET A 218 -18.91 -10.03 -0.80
C MET A 218 -19.11 -11.00 -1.97
N GLY A 219 -18.03 -11.56 -2.53
CA GLY A 219 -18.12 -12.71 -3.43
C GLY A 219 -18.96 -12.48 -4.69
N SER A 220 -18.84 -11.33 -5.35
CA SER A 220 -19.49 -11.10 -6.66
C SER A 220 -18.80 -11.93 -7.76
N MET A 221 -19.04 -13.24 -7.76
CA MET A 221 -18.67 -14.15 -8.85
C MET A 221 -19.93 -14.44 -9.67
N GLY A 222 -20.37 -13.44 -10.45
CA GLY A 222 -21.59 -13.51 -11.26
C GLY A 222 -21.36 -13.64 -12.77
N GLY A 223 -20.16 -14.01 -13.23
CA GLY A 223 -19.82 -14.16 -14.64
C GLY A 223 -19.65 -15.63 -15.06
N ARG A 224 -19.95 -15.96 -16.32
CA ARG A 224 -19.69 -17.30 -16.93
C ARG A 224 -18.21 -17.72 -16.88
N HIS A 225 -17.31 -16.75 -16.67
CA HIS A 225 -15.93 -16.94 -16.23
C HIS A 225 -15.83 -16.25 -14.86
N ALA A 226 -15.85 -17.01 -13.77
CA ALA A 226 -15.72 -16.44 -12.44
C ALA A 226 -14.35 -15.74 -12.36
N PRO A 227 -14.28 -14.40 -12.20
CA PRO A 227 -12.99 -13.75 -12.13
C PRO A 227 -12.30 -14.26 -10.86
N ILE A 228 -11.08 -14.78 -11.04
CA ILE A 228 -10.21 -15.28 -9.96
C ILE A 228 -10.02 -14.19 -8.88
N LEU A 229 -10.20 -12.91 -9.26
CA LEU A 229 -10.17 -11.74 -8.40
C LEU A 229 -11.40 -10.85 -8.67
N PRO A 230 -12.26 -10.54 -7.68
CA PRO A 230 -13.45 -9.68 -7.84
C PRO A 230 -13.10 -8.17 -7.89
N VAL A 231 -11.90 -7.85 -8.38
CA VAL A 231 -11.38 -6.50 -8.55
C VAL A 231 -10.68 -6.39 -9.89
N CYS A 232 -10.84 -5.25 -10.56
CA CYS A 232 -10.19 -5.02 -11.84
C CYS A 232 -8.67 -4.84 -11.68
N ASN A 233 -8.21 -4.03 -10.72
CA ASN A 233 -6.78 -3.89 -10.43
C ASN A 233 -6.49 -4.42 -9.01
N PRO A 234 -5.80 -5.56 -8.85
CA PRO A 234 -5.62 -6.20 -7.54
C PRO A 234 -5.15 -5.27 -6.40
N PRO A 235 -4.17 -4.36 -6.55
CA PRO A 235 -3.68 -3.49 -5.48
C PRO A 235 -4.72 -2.46 -4.98
N THR A 236 -5.87 -2.32 -5.63
CA THR A 236 -6.91 -1.36 -5.22
C THR A 236 -7.50 -1.69 -3.87
N TRP A 237 -7.51 -2.96 -3.43
CA TRP A 237 -8.04 -3.33 -2.12
C TRP A 237 -7.29 -2.61 -1.00
N MET A 238 -5.95 -2.56 -1.07
CA MET A 238 -5.10 -1.97 -0.04
C MET A 238 -5.25 -0.46 -0.04
N THR A 239 -5.30 0.12 -1.23
CA THR A 239 -5.57 1.54 -1.43
C THR A 239 -6.92 1.94 -0.85
N SER A 240 -7.95 1.11 -1.09
CA SER A 240 -9.31 1.34 -0.59
C SER A 240 -9.34 1.33 0.93
N ALA A 241 -8.75 0.30 1.56
CA ALA A 241 -8.61 0.20 3.00
C ALA A 241 -7.86 1.41 3.58
N LEU A 242 -6.75 1.83 2.95
CA LEU A 242 -5.96 2.95 3.42
C LEU A 242 -6.74 4.27 3.34
N ILE A 243 -7.44 4.55 2.25
CA ILE A 243 -8.22 5.78 2.10
C ILE A 243 -9.35 5.84 3.12
N GLN A 244 -10.07 4.73 3.34
CA GLN A 244 -11.12 4.66 4.36
C GLN A 244 -10.58 5.06 5.74
N LEU A 245 -9.40 4.56 6.11
CA LEU A 245 -8.73 4.90 7.36
C LEU A 245 -8.26 6.36 7.40
N LEU A 246 -7.71 6.86 6.29
CA LEU A 246 -7.25 8.25 6.15
C LEU A 246 -8.39 9.26 6.24
N VAL A 247 -9.58 8.91 5.76
CA VAL A 247 -10.81 9.73 5.88
C VAL A 247 -11.27 9.81 7.34
N ILE A 248 -11.19 8.72 8.10
CA ILE A 248 -11.62 8.69 9.51
C ILE A 248 -10.57 9.33 10.44
N ALA A 249 -9.29 9.37 10.05
CA ALA A 249 -8.19 9.86 10.89
C ALA A 249 -8.40 11.26 11.53
N PRO A 250 -8.91 12.29 10.82
CA PRO A 250 -9.19 13.59 11.43
C PRO A 250 -10.18 13.54 12.59
N ILE A 251 -11.19 12.66 12.51
CA ILE A 251 -12.20 12.50 13.57
C ILE A 251 -11.53 11.91 14.81
N ILE A 252 -10.73 10.85 14.65
CA ILE A 252 -10.00 10.19 15.74
C ILE A 252 -9.08 11.17 16.45
N VAL A 253 -8.27 11.91 15.68
CA VAL A 253 -7.31 12.88 16.23
C VAL A 253 -8.03 14.06 16.89
N TYR A 254 -9.15 14.52 16.32
CA TYR A 254 -9.96 15.60 16.90
C TYR A 254 -10.54 15.20 18.27
N ILE A 255 -11.05 13.97 18.41
CA ILE A 255 -11.52 13.46 19.70
C ILE A 255 -10.37 13.44 20.70
N ALA A 256 -9.22 12.85 20.33
CA ALA A 256 -8.05 12.78 21.20
C ALA A 256 -7.55 14.17 21.64
N TYR A 257 -7.57 15.16 20.74
CA TYR A 257 -7.16 16.54 21.01
C TYR A 257 -8.01 17.23 22.08
N ASN A 258 -9.30 16.92 22.16
CA ASN A 258 -10.22 17.48 23.15
C ASN A 258 -10.16 16.78 24.51
N LEU A 259 -9.40 15.68 24.62
CA LEU A 259 -9.18 14.97 25.88
C LEU A 259 -7.94 15.50 26.60
N SER A 260 -7.85 15.25 27.91
CA SER A 260 -6.61 15.45 28.64
C SER A 260 -5.50 14.56 28.07
N LYS A 261 -4.21 14.90 28.25
CA LYS A 261 -3.09 14.09 27.73
C LYS A 261 -3.18 12.60 28.15
N ARG A 262 -3.57 12.34 29.40
CA ARG A 262 -3.80 10.98 29.90
C ARG A 262 -5.04 10.34 29.26
N GLY A 263 -6.12 11.11 29.10
CA GLY A 263 -7.34 10.67 28.41
C GLY A 263 -7.08 10.29 26.95
N ALA A 264 -6.30 11.08 26.21
CA ALA A 264 -5.89 10.77 24.84
C ALA A 264 -5.10 9.46 24.75
N TYR A 265 -4.17 9.21 25.68
CA TYR A 265 -3.42 7.95 25.73
C TYR A 265 -4.35 6.74 25.97
N ILE A 266 -5.24 6.83 26.97
CA ILE A 266 -6.20 5.75 27.27
C ILE A 266 -7.15 5.53 26.08
N TYR A 267 -7.60 6.61 25.44
CA TYR A 267 -8.43 6.56 24.24
C TYR A 267 -7.72 5.79 23.11
N PHE A 268 -6.48 6.17 22.76
CA PHE A 268 -5.70 5.48 21.72
C PHE A 268 -5.48 4.00 22.06
N MET A 269 -5.07 3.68 23.29
CA MET A 269 -4.86 2.30 23.71
C MET A 269 -6.14 1.46 23.59
N THR A 270 -7.28 2.02 24.00
CA THR A 270 -8.59 1.36 23.90
C THR A 270 -8.94 1.06 22.45
N ILE A 271 -8.87 2.04 21.55
CA ILE A 271 -9.24 1.84 20.14
C ILE A 271 -8.24 0.95 19.39
N ILE A 272 -6.95 0.95 19.78
CA ILE A 272 -5.94 0.04 19.23
C ILE A 272 -6.28 -1.41 19.59
N ILE A 273 -6.57 -1.68 20.86
CA ILE A 273 -6.96 -3.02 21.34
C ILE A 273 -8.21 -3.50 20.59
N ILE A 274 -9.25 -2.66 20.51
CA ILE A 274 -10.46 -2.96 19.74
C ILE A 274 -10.10 -3.23 18.27
N GLY A 275 -9.24 -2.40 17.66
CA GLY A 275 -8.79 -2.56 16.28
C GLY A 275 -8.13 -3.91 15.99
N PHE A 276 -7.35 -4.46 16.93
CA PHE A 276 -6.79 -5.81 16.78
C PHE A 276 -7.83 -6.90 17.04
N LEU A 277 -8.72 -6.72 18.01
CA LEU A 277 -9.80 -7.68 18.29
C LEU A 277 -10.80 -7.82 17.13
N LEU A 278 -10.97 -6.78 16.30
CA LEU A 278 -11.77 -6.86 15.08
C LEU A 278 -11.26 -7.91 14.07
N ASN A 279 -10.01 -8.39 14.19
CA ASN A 279 -9.52 -9.52 13.39
C ASN A 279 -10.23 -10.85 13.72
N LEU A 280 -10.92 -10.95 14.87
CA LEU A 280 -11.72 -12.13 15.24
C LEU A 280 -13.11 -12.10 14.62
N LEU A 281 -13.54 -10.96 14.08
CA LEU A 281 -14.88 -10.76 13.53
C LEU A 281 -15.27 -11.82 12.48
N PRO A 282 -14.41 -12.19 11.52
CA PRO A 282 -14.76 -13.21 10.51
C PRO A 282 -15.09 -14.57 11.14
N PHE A 283 -14.35 -14.95 12.18
CA PHE A 283 -14.58 -16.20 12.90
C PHE A 283 -15.83 -16.13 13.78
N VAL A 284 -15.97 -15.07 14.58
CA VAL A 284 -17.05 -14.95 15.57
C VAL A 284 -18.42 -14.76 14.92
N LEU A 285 -18.52 -13.96 13.86
CA LEU A 285 -19.81 -13.65 13.23
C LEU A 285 -20.17 -14.62 12.09
N PHE A 286 -19.18 -15.11 11.34
CA PHE A 286 -19.42 -15.86 10.12
C PHE A 286 -18.84 -17.29 10.14
N GLY A 287 -18.16 -17.69 11.21
CA GLY A 287 -17.51 -19.00 11.30
C GLY A 287 -16.32 -19.18 10.35
N ILE A 288 -15.80 -18.09 9.76
CA ILE A 288 -14.73 -18.14 8.76
C ILE A 288 -13.39 -18.34 9.47
N LYS A 289 -12.79 -19.52 9.27
CA LYS A 289 -11.45 -19.84 9.78
C LYS A 289 -10.37 -19.02 9.05
N PRO A 290 -9.22 -18.74 9.69
CA PRO A 290 -8.09 -18.08 9.04
C PRO A 290 -7.55 -18.82 7.80
N ASP A 291 -7.01 -18.08 6.83
CA ASP A 291 -6.58 -18.58 5.52
C ASP A 291 -5.42 -19.58 5.58
N VAL A 292 -4.68 -19.58 6.69
CA VAL A 292 -3.65 -20.58 7.00
C VAL A 292 -4.22 -22.00 7.21
N HIS A 293 -5.53 -22.15 7.37
CA HIS A 293 -6.23 -23.44 7.40
C HIS A 293 -6.63 -23.95 6.01
N PHE A 294 -5.95 -23.52 4.94
CA PHE A 294 -6.29 -23.89 3.56
C PHE A 294 -6.33 -25.41 3.27
N LEU A 295 -5.67 -26.23 4.10
CA LEU A 295 -5.72 -27.69 4.01
C LEU A 295 -7.06 -28.29 4.52
N GLU A 296 -7.83 -27.52 5.30
CA GLU A 296 -9.13 -27.92 5.83
C GLU A 296 -10.31 -27.42 5.00
N PHE A 297 -10.08 -26.63 3.96
CA PHE A 297 -11.15 -26.09 3.11
C PHE A 297 -11.51 -27.08 2.01
N ASP A 298 -12.81 -27.31 1.84
CA ASP A 298 -13.33 -28.24 0.84
C ASP A 298 -13.30 -27.62 -0.56
N THR A 299 -13.34 -26.29 -0.63
CA THR A 299 -13.40 -25.55 -1.89
C THR A 299 -12.35 -24.44 -2.00
N ILE A 300 -11.95 -24.15 -3.23
CA ILE A 300 -11.10 -22.97 -3.53
C ILE A 300 -11.83 -21.68 -3.12
N TYR A 301 -13.15 -21.66 -3.22
CA TYR A 301 -13.97 -20.51 -2.83
C TYR A 301 -13.81 -20.17 -1.34
N GLU A 302 -13.88 -21.17 -0.46
CA GLU A 302 -13.65 -20.97 0.98
C GLU A 302 -12.26 -20.40 1.27
N THR A 303 -11.24 -20.87 0.55
CA THR A 303 -9.87 -20.36 0.68
C THR A 303 -9.79 -18.89 0.29
N ILE A 304 -10.40 -18.52 -0.85
CA ILE A 304 -10.43 -17.13 -1.33
C ILE A 304 -11.19 -16.26 -0.34
N LEU A 305 -12.38 -16.69 0.10
CA LEU A 305 -13.21 -15.95 1.04
C LEU A 305 -12.47 -15.71 2.36
N SER A 306 -11.85 -16.74 2.92
CA SER A 306 -11.03 -16.63 4.12
C SER A 306 -9.89 -15.64 3.94
N HIS A 307 -9.14 -15.76 2.84
CA HIS A 307 -8.04 -14.85 2.52
C HIS A 307 -8.52 -13.39 2.39
N SER A 308 -9.68 -13.16 1.76
CA SER A 308 -10.29 -11.85 1.63
C SER A 308 -10.61 -11.20 2.98
N TRP A 309 -11.14 -11.96 3.93
CA TRP A 309 -11.48 -11.45 5.25
C TRP A 309 -10.24 -11.19 6.11
N TYR A 310 -9.24 -12.06 6.08
CA TYR A 310 -8.08 -11.94 6.96
C TYR A 310 -6.95 -11.06 6.39
N ARG A 311 -6.90 -10.85 5.07
CA ARG A 311 -5.85 -10.05 4.41
C ARG A 311 -6.34 -8.82 3.68
N TYR A 312 -7.46 -8.87 2.97
CA TYR A 312 -7.89 -7.73 2.13
C TYR A 312 -8.82 -6.76 2.86
N GLY A 313 -9.41 -7.19 3.97
CA GLY A 313 -10.33 -6.38 4.75
C GLY A 313 -9.67 -5.22 5.49
N THR A 314 -10.34 -4.08 5.51
CA THR A 314 -9.90 -2.89 6.27
C THR A 314 -9.72 -3.20 7.74
N GLN A 315 -10.55 -4.08 8.31
CA GLN A 315 -10.46 -4.51 9.70
C GLN A 315 -9.09 -5.08 10.08
N ALA A 316 -8.40 -5.71 9.13
CA ALA A 316 -7.08 -6.29 9.36
C ALA A 316 -6.02 -5.24 9.73
N TYR A 317 -6.24 -3.99 9.33
CA TYR A 317 -5.24 -2.92 9.42
C TYR A 317 -5.62 -1.76 10.33
N ILE A 318 -6.85 -1.75 10.88
CA ILE A 318 -7.32 -0.69 11.80
C ILE A 318 -6.33 -0.53 12.97
N GLY A 319 -6.00 -1.62 13.67
CA GLY A 319 -5.10 -1.56 14.84
C GLY A 319 -3.72 -1.00 14.51
N CYS A 320 -3.13 -1.42 13.38
CA CYS A 320 -1.82 -0.95 12.90
C CYS A 320 -1.84 0.54 12.57
N PHE A 321 -2.86 0.98 11.83
CA PHE A 321 -3.03 2.38 11.48
C PHE A 321 -3.21 3.28 12.70
N LEU A 322 -3.99 2.83 13.70
CA LEU A 322 -4.21 3.55 14.96
C LEU A 322 -2.94 3.69 15.80
N MET A 323 -2.07 2.67 15.82
CA MET A 323 -0.74 2.79 16.45
C MET A 323 0.12 3.84 15.75
N GLY A 324 0.07 3.88 14.42
CA GLY A 324 0.65 4.96 13.64
C GLY A 324 0.14 6.33 14.10
N ILE A 325 -1.18 6.54 14.11
CA ILE A 325 -1.79 7.81 14.55
C ILE A 325 -1.31 8.20 15.94
N MET A 326 -1.34 7.27 16.89
CA MET A 326 -0.86 7.51 18.26
C MET A 326 0.60 7.96 18.27
N ALA A 327 1.49 7.26 17.55
CA ALA A 327 2.90 7.65 17.44
C ALA A 327 3.05 9.06 16.86
N GLY A 328 2.32 9.37 15.78
CA GLY A 328 2.29 10.70 15.16
C GLY A 328 1.78 11.80 16.11
N TYR A 329 0.73 11.49 16.87
CA TYR A 329 0.16 12.38 17.87
C TYR A 329 1.17 12.70 18.96
N LEU A 330 1.86 11.67 19.49
CA LEU A 330 2.87 11.81 20.53
C LEU A 330 4.08 12.63 20.06
N LEU A 331 4.51 12.48 18.80
CA LEU A 331 5.63 13.26 18.24
C LEU A 331 5.42 14.79 18.30
N VAL A 332 4.16 15.25 18.30
CA VAL A 332 3.83 16.69 18.37
C VAL A 332 3.92 17.23 19.80
N ASP A 333 3.43 16.47 20.77
CA ASP A 333 3.34 16.88 22.18
C ASP A 333 4.61 16.59 22.97
N PHE A 334 5.30 15.53 22.58
CA PHE A 334 6.43 15.01 23.30
C PHE A 334 7.68 15.24 22.45
N LYS A 335 8.36 16.38 22.71
CA LYS A 335 9.76 16.57 22.31
C LYS A 335 10.64 15.69 23.21
N ILE A 336 10.50 14.36 23.12
CA ILE A 336 11.27 13.46 23.98
C ILE A 336 12.73 13.50 23.54
N LEU A 337 13.57 13.95 24.46
CA LEU A 337 15.00 13.68 24.45
C LEU A 337 15.17 12.27 25.02
N LEU A 338 15.16 11.26 24.15
CA LEU A 338 15.52 9.91 24.54
C LEU A 338 17.02 9.88 24.80
N ARG A 339 17.42 9.16 25.86
CA ARG A 339 18.82 8.81 26.07
C ARG A 339 19.20 7.66 25.13
N PHE A 340 20.47 7.57 24.74
CA PHE A 340 20.97 6.57 23.79
C PHE A 340 20.64 5.12 24.22
N GLU A 341 20.65 4.84 25.52
CA GLU A 341 20.31 3.53 26.08
C GLU A 341 18.84 3.18 25.83
N ILE A 342 17.94 4.17 25.94
CA ILE A 342 16.51 3.98 25.71
C ILE A 342 16.24 3.77 24.21
N GLU A 343 16.91 4.53 23.34
CA GLU A 343 16.80 4.35 21.88
C GLU A 343 17.23 2.95 21.45
N THR A 344 18.39 2.50 21.95
CA THR A 344 18.91 1.15 21.66
C THR A 344 17.97 0.07 22.19
N THR A 345 17.44 0.24 23.41
CA THR A 345 16.48 -0.69 24.01
C THR A 345 15.21 -0.78 23.16
N VAL A 346 14.65 0.37 22.75
CA VAL A 346 13.46 0.40 21.88
C VAL A 346 13.75 -0.31 20.56
N LEU A 347 14.91 -0.08 19.95
CA LEU A 347 15.29 -0.74 18.68
C LEU A 347 15.41 -2.26 18.83
N VAL A 348 16.12 -2.73 19.86
CA VAL A 348 16.33 -4.17 20.11
C VAL A 348 15.01 -4.86 20.42
N VAL A 349 14.20 -4.30 21.33
CA VAL A 349 12.88 -4.84 21.66
C VAL A 349 11.99 -4.85 20.41
N SER A 350 12.00 -3.78 19.62
CA SER A 350 11.22 -3.72 18.38
C SER A 350 11.60 -4.82 17.40
N PHE A 351 12.90 -5.06 17.22
CA PHE A 351 13.39 -6.12 16.34
C PHE A 351 12.99 -7.51 16.85
N ILE A 352 13.14 -7.77 18.15
CA ILE A 352 12.72 -9.04 18.77
C ILE A 352 11.21 -9.29 18.55
N LEU A 353 10.36 -8.28 18.78
CA LEU A 353 8.92 -8.42 18.58
C LEU A 353 8.58 -8.76 17.11
N ILE A 354 9.22 -8.12 16.14
CA ILE A 354 9.05 -8.43 14.72
C ILE A 354 9.51 -9.87 14.43
N GLN A 355 10.67 -10.29 14.94
CA GLN A 355 11.18 -11.66 14.73
C GLN A 355 10.25 -12.72 15.32
N ILE A 356 9.72 -12.49 16.53
CA ILE A 356 8.76 -13.42 17.15
C ILE A 356 7.52 -13.55 16.27
N SER A 357 6.98 -12.44 15.77
CA SER A 357 5.79 -12.48 14.91
C SER A 357 6.01 -13.24 13.60
N ILE A 358 7.20 -13.11 13.01
CA ILE A 358 7.61 -13.86 11.82
C ILE A 358 7.82 -15.33 12.14
N ALA A 359 8.50 -15.66 13.24
CA ALA A 359 8.79 -17.02 13.65
C ALA A 359 7.50 -17.82 13.87
N VAL A 360 6.51 -17.24 14.56
CA VAL A 360 5.21 -17.90 14.75
C VAL A 360 4.45 -18.06 13.44
N ASN A 361 4.45 -17.05 12.56
CA ASN A 361 3.82 -17.18 11.23
C ASN A 361 4.39 -18.37 10.44
N ASN A 362 5.70 -18.64 10.56
CA ASN A 362 6.33 -19.74 9.85
C ASN A 362 5.89 -21.13 10.31
N VAL A 363 5.33 -21.26 11.52
CA VAL A 363 4.74 -22.52 11.99
C VAL A 363 3.55 -22.94 11.11
N PHE A 364 2.85 -21.99 10.49
CA PHE A 364 1.67 -22.24 9.67
C PHE A 364 1.95 -22.83 8.28
N TRP A 365 3.18 -22.71 7.78
CA TRP A 365 3.52 -23.12 6.41
C TRP A 365 4.00 -24.58 6.33
N ARG A 366 3.52 -25.42 7.24
CA ARG A 366 3.78 -26.85 7.29
C ARG A 366 2.69 -27.59 6.51
N LEU A 367 3.08 -28.27 5.43
CA LEU A 367 2.14 -28.94 4.49
C LEU A 367 1.59 -30.26 5.01
N ASP A 368 2.15 -30.80 6.09
CA ASP A 368 1.82 -32.10 6.67
C ASP A 368 0.63 -32.07 7.63
N ARG A 369 0.29 -30.89 8.19
CA ARG A 369 -0.83 -30.76 9.12
C ARG A 369 -1.36 -29.32 9.16
N PRO A 370 -2.68 -29.11 9.28
CA PRO A 370 -3.21 -27.77 9.50
C PRO A 370 -2.76 -27.22 10.87
N PRO A 371 -2.63 -25.90 11.01
CA PRO A 371 -2.26 -25.29 12.28
C PRO A 371 -3.41 -25.38 13.30
N SER A 372 -3.08 -25.20 14.58
CA SER A 372 -4.13 -25.09 15.62
C SER A 372 -4.93 -23.81 15.42
N LEU A 373 -6.27 -23.92 15.44
CA LEU A 373 -7.17 -22.78 15.29
C LEU A 373 -6.90 -21.67 16.33
N ILE A 374 -6.66 -22.06 17.58
CA ILE A 374 -6.35 -21.11 18.66
C ILE A 374 -5.07 -20.35 18.32
N LEU A 375 -4.02 -21.05 17.89
CA LEU A 375 -2.74 -20.44 17.51
C LEU A 375 -2.94 -19.47 16.33
N SER A 376 -3.70 -19.85 15.31
CA SER A 376 -4.02 -18.99 14.16
C SER A 376 -4.75 -17.71 14.57
N LEU A 377 -5.79 -17.83 15.42
CA LEU A 377 -6.55 -16.67 15.92
C LEU A 377 -5.71 -15.78 16.84
N THR A 378 -4.89 -16.36 17.72
CA THR A 378 -3.93 -15.63 18.56
C THR A 378 -2.89 -14.91 17.70
N TRP A 379 -2.50 -15.50 16.57
CA TRP A 379 -1.56 -14.85 15.67
C TRP A 379 -2.16 -13.61 15.02
N TYR A 380 -3.36 -13.73 14.45
CA TYR A 380 -4.08 -12.63 13.78
C TYR A 380 -4.44 -11.47 14.70
N THR A 381 -4.42 -11.69 16.01
CA THR A 381 -4.72 -10.68 17.03
C THR A 381 -3.46 -10.23 17.77
N LEU A 382 -3.01 -11.01 18.76
CA LEU A 382 -1.98 -10.65 19.71
C LEU A 382 -0.58 -10.61 19.09
N ILE A 383 -0.20 -11.62 18.32
CA ILE A 383 1.17 -11.71 17.78
C ILE A 383 1.38 -10.67 16.68
N ARG A 384 0.36 -10.43 15.87
CA ARG A 384 0.34 -9.34 14.88
C ARG A 384 0.38 -7.97 15.56
N PHE A 385 -0.31 -7.79 16.69
CA PHE A 385 -0.18 -6.59 17.53
C PHE A 385 1.27 -6.38 17.98
N LEU A 386 1.92 -7.41 18.53
CA LEU A 386 3.32 -7.33 18.98
C LEU A 386 4.28 -6.93 17.85
N GLY A 387 4.16 -7.56 16.68
CA GLY A 387 5.00 -7.21 15.53
C GLY A 387 4.79 -5.77 15.07
N SER A 388 3.54 -5.30 15.14
CA SER A 388 3.16 -3.94 14.78
C SER A 388 3.62 -2.89 15.82
N VAL A 389 3.68 -3.25 17.10
CA VAL A 389 4.36 -2.45 18.13
C VAL A 389 5.84 -2.30 17.81
N GLY A 390 6.50 -3.38 17.39
CA GLY A 390 7.91 -3.32 16.96
C GLY A 390 8.12 -2.39 15.77
N PHE A 391 7.32 -2.49 14.71
CA PHE A 391 7.39 -1.55 13.59
C PHE A 391 7.13 -0.09 14.02
N THR A 392 6.15 0.13 14.87
CA THR A 392 5.81 1.47 15.39
C THR A 392 6.98 2.08 16.15
N GLY A 393 7.68 1.29 16.99
CA GLY A 393 8.87 1.73 17.71
C GLY A 393 10.00 2.19 16.78
N ILE A 394 10.30 1.40 15.74
CA ILE A 394 11.30 1.74 14.72
C ILE A 394 10.91 3.03 13.99
N PHE A 395 9.68 3.14 13.51
CA PHE A 395 9.25 4.33 12.76
C PHE A 395 9.19 5.58 13.63
N PHE A 396 8.86 5.44 14.92
CA PHE A 396 8.91 6.55 15.86
C PHE A 396 10.34 7.08 16.04
N LEU A 397 11.35 6.20 16.15
CA LEU A 397 12.76 6.59 16.22
C LEU A 397 13.26 7.25 14.93
N ILE A 398 12.88 6.70 13.77
CA ILE A 398 13.18 7.28 12.44
C ILE A 398 12.57 8.68 12.32
N ALA A 399 11.28 8.83 12.64
CA ALA A 399 10.54 10.09 12.58
C ALA A 399 11.08 11.16 13.54
N SER A 400 11.64 10.73 14.67
CA SER A 400 12.27 11.59 15.67
C SER A 400 13.71 12.00 15.32
N ASN A 401 14.20 11.59 14.15
CA ASN A 401 15.58 11.78 13.69
C ASN A 401 16.67 11.23 14.64
N ARG A 402 16.40 10.07 15.28
CA ARG A 402 17.33 9.46 16.25
C ARG A 402 18.24 8.39 15.66
N CYS A 403 17.85 7.79 14.53
CA CYS A 403 18.66 6.78 13.86
C CYS A 403 19.52 7.42 12.76
N SER A 404 20.56 8.17 13.12
CA SER A 404 21.34 8.99 12.16
C SER A 404 21.89 8.20 10.97
N LEU A 405 22.41 6.99 11.18
CA LEU A 405 22.91 6.11 10.10
C LEU A 405 21.79 5.65 9.17
N PHE A 406 20.67 5.17 9.74
CA PHE A 406 19.52 4.74 8.95
C PHE A 406 18.87 5.90 8.20
N ASN A 407 18.74 7.07 8.84
CA ASN A 407 18.17 8.26 8.22
C ASN A 407 19.07 8.75 7.08
N ARG A 408 20.40 8.72 7.24
CA ARG A 408 21.31 9.05 6.13
C ARG A 408 21.11 8.16 4.91
N PHE A 409 20.89 6.86 5.11
CA PHE A 409 20.59 5.93 4.02
C PHE A 409 19.19 6.20 3.41
N LEU A 410 18.16 6.35 4.25
CA LEU A 410 16.78 6.56 3.81
C LEU A 410 16.55 7.94 3.16
N GLU A 411 17.35 8.94 3.52
CA GLU A 411 17.34 10.29 2.94
C GLU A 411 18.25 10.41 1.72
N TRP A 412 18.88 9.31 1.29
CA TRP A 412 19.68 9.31 0.08
C TRP A 412 18.83 9.79 -1.11
N THR A 413 19.36 10.77 -1.85
CA THR A 413 18.59 11.56 -2.81
C THR A 413 17.89 10.71 -3.87
N PRO A 414 18.54 9.72 -4.52
CA PRO A 414 17.88 8.84 -5.48
C PRO A 414 16.72 8.05 -4.85
N LEU A 415 16.93 7.46 -3.68
CA LEU A 415 15.91 6.69 -2.97
C LEU A 415 14.71 7.56 -2.58
N ARG A 416 14.96 8.77 -2.09
CA ARG A 416 13.93 9.76 -1.74
C ARG A 416 13.11 10.20 -2.96
N SER A 417 13.76 10.40 -4.10
CA SER A 417 13.05 10.81 -5.32
C SER A 417 12.19 9.69 -5.87
N ILE A 418 12.71 8.46 -5.89
CA ILE A 418 11.97 7.29 -6.35
C ILE A 418 10.81 6.96 -5.40
N SER A 419 10.97 7.14 -4.08
CA SER A 419 9.92 6.84 -3.11
C SER A 419 8.66 7.69 -3.25
N ARG A 420 8.71 8.80 -3.99
CA ARG A 420 7.52 9.57 -4.36
C ARG A 420 6.64 8.88 -5.39
N LEU A 421 7.23 7.99 -6.19
CA LEU A 421 6.51 7.15 -7.15
C LEU A 421 5.93 5.90 -6.49
N ALA A 422 6.10 5.71 -5.17
CA ALA A 422 5.73 4.47 -4.49
C ALA A 422 4.28 4.04 -4.70
N TYR A 423 3.34 5.00 -4.78
CA TYR A 423 1.94 4.69 -4.98
C TYR A 423 1.66 4.27 -6.44
N SER A 424 2.15 5.03 -7.43
CA SER A 424 2.08 4.64 -8.85
C SER A 424 2.75 3.30 -9.11
N TYR A 425 3.92 3.09 -8.52
CA TYR A 425 4.64 1.81 -8.54
C TYR A 425 3.76 0.67 -8.02
N PHE A 426 3.17 0.84 -6.83
CA PHE A 426 2.31 -0.16 -6.21
C PHE A 426 1.08 -0.51 -7.08
N MET A 427 0.49 0.48 -7.74
CA MET A 427 -0.69 0.29 -8.57
C MET A 427 -0.40 -0.42 -9.89
N VAL A 428 0.79 -0.23 -10.47
CA VAL A 428 1.13 -0.75 -11.81
C VAL A 428 1.92 -2.06 -11.77
N HIS A 429 2.67 -2.35 -10.68
CA HIS A 429 3.60 -3.47 -10.65
C HIS A 429 2.98 -4.83 -11.00
N ILE A 430 1.81 -5.13 -10.44
CA ILE A 430 1.16 -6.43 -10.68
C ILE A 430 0.86 -6.64 -12.17
N MET A 431 0.61 -5.55 -12.90
CA MET A 431 0.32 -5.58 -14.33
C MET A 431 1.58 -5.91 -15.14
N VAL A 432 2.74 -5.40 -14.73
CA VAL A 432 4.04 -5.76 -15.32
C VAL A 432 4.33 -7.24 -15.10
N VAL A 433 4.09 -7.73 -13.88
CA VAL A 433 4.26 -9.15 -13.54
C VAL A 433 3.32 -10.03 -14.38
N PHE A 434 2.03 -9.68 -14.47
CA PHE A 434 1.07 -10.41 -15.31
C PHE A 434 1.43 -10.35 -16.79
N TYR A 435 1.81 -9.18 -17.30
CA TYR A 435 2.29 -9.04 -18.66
C TYR A 435 3.44 -10.02 -18.93
N ARG A 436 4.48 -10.06 -18.07
CA ARG A 436 5.61 -10.97 -18.24
C ARG A 436 5.19 -12.43 -18.19
N ILE A 437 4.42 -12.83 -17.16
CA ILE A 437 3.97 -14.22 -16.98
C ILE A 437 3.15 -14.68 -18.18
N PHE A 438 2.16 -13.91 -18.61
CA PHE A 438 1.27 -14.31 -19.69
C PHE A 438 1.86 -14.11 -21.09
N SER A 439 2.96 -13.36 -21.20
CA SER A 439 3.74 -13.23 -22.44
C SER A 439 4.70 -14.40 -22.68
N THR A 440 4.84 -15.33 -21.73
CA THR A 440 5.75 -16.47 -21.86
C THR A 440 5.30 -17.42 -22.98
N LYS A 441 6.27 -17.84 -23.80
CA LYS A 441 6.06 -18.79 -24.91
C LYS A 441 6.56 -20.21 -24.57
N ASP A 442 7.51 -20.30 -23.65
CA ASP A 442 8.18 -21.53 -23.27
C ASP A 442 8.03 -21.82 -21.77
N VAL A 443 8.20 -23.09 -21.39
CA VAL A 443 8.23 -23.54 -19.99
C VAL A 443 9.44 -22.92 -19.29
N GLN A 444 9.22 -22.30 -18.14
CA GLN A 444 10.30 -21.67 -17.37
C GLN A 444 10.64 -22.47 -16.12
N SER A 445 11.91 -22.88 -15.99
CA SER A 445 12.43 -23.42 -14.73
C SER A 445 12.58 -22.28 -13.71
N MET A 446 11.81 -22.34 -12.63
CA MET A 446 11.89 -21.38 -11.54
C MET A 446 13.05 -21.71 -10.60
N THR A 447 14.21 -21.10 -10.85
CA THR A 447 15.34 -21.09 -9.90
C THR A 447 15.35 -19.77 -9.12
N ASP A 448 15.91 -19.75 -7.90
CA ASP A 448 15.98 -18.52 -7.09
C ASP A 448 16.69 -17.36 -7.83
N SER A 449 17.73 -17.68 -8.60
CA SER A 449 18.45 -16.70 -9.42
C SER A 449 17.58 -16.10 -10.52
N MET A 450 16.82 -16.94 -11.24
CA MET A 450 15.88 -16.50 -12.29
C MET A 450 14.74 -15.66 -11.69
N MET A 451 14.24 -16.05 -10.51
CA MET A 451 13.20 -15.30 -9.81
C MET A 451 13.69 -13.89 -9.43
N LEU A 452 14.90 -13.78 -8.88
CA LEU A 452 15.51 -12.50 -8.52
C LEU A 452 15.78 -11.62 -9.74
N GLN A 453 16.33 -12.21 -10.82
CA GLN A 453 16.59 -11.47 -12.07
C GLN A 453 15.31 -10.88 -12.66
N ASN A 454 14.26 -11.71 -12.79
CA ASN A 454 12.98 -11.26 -13.30
C ASN A 454 12.34 -10.21 -12.37
N PHE A 455 12.47 -10.35 -11.06
CA PHE A 455 11.99 -9.33 -10.11
C PHE A 455 12.69 -7.98 -10.33
N ILE A 456 14.02 -7.96 -10.49
CA ILE A 456 14.76 -6.73 -10.75
C ILE A 456 14.31 -6.08 -12.06
N ILE A 457 14.11 -6.88 -13.12
CA ILE A 457 13.59 -6.40 -14.40
C ILE A 457 12.19 -5.79 -14.22
N ASP A 458 11.29 -6.50 -13.56
CA ASP A 458 9.92 -6.05 -13.31
C ASP A 458 9.90 -4.76 -12.48
N VAL A 459 10.78 -4.62 -11.47
CA VAL A 459 10.95 -3.38 -10.67
C VAL A 459 11.35 -2.21 -11.58
N MET A 460 12.33 -2.39 -12.46
CA MET A 460 12.82 -1.32 -13.34
C MET A 460 11.74 -0.87 -14.34
N PHE A 461 11.04 -1.81 -14.97
CA PHE A 461 9.92 -1.48 -15.86
C PHE A 461 8.77 -0.81 -15.11
N THR A 462 8.45 -1.29 -13.91
CA THR A 462 7.40 -0.69 -13.08
C THR A 462 7.75 0.74 -12.71
N LEU A 463 9.00 1.04 -12.34
CA LEU A 463 9.44 2.40 -12.03
C LEU A 463 9.30 3.35 -13.23
N LEU A 464 9.59 2.86 -14.44
CA LEU A 464 9.43 3.63 -15.66
C LEU A 464 7.95 3.94 -15.94
N LEU A 465 7.07 2.95 -15.80
CA LEU A 465 5.63 3.15 -15.96
C LEU A 465 5.03 4.02 -14.84
N ALA A 466 5.49 3.85 -13.61
CA ALA A 466 5.07 4.64 -12.45
C ALA A 466 5.47 6.11 -12.56
N TYR A 467 6.47 6.45 -13.38
CA TYR A 467 6.81 7.83 -13.69
C TYR A 467 5.83 8.44 -14.73
N LEU A 468 5.29 7.61 -15.62
CA LEU A 468 4.35 8.04 -16.67
C LEU A 468 2.92 8.20 -16.16
N PHE A 469 2.54 7.46 -15.12
CA PHE A 469 1.19 7.40 -14.54
C PHE A 469 1.16 7.87 -13.08
#